data_AF-A0A946XW84-F1
#
_entry.id   AF-A0A946XW84-F1
#
_cell.length_a   1.000
_cell.length_b   1.000
_cell.length_c   1.000
_cell.angle_alpha   90.00
_cell.angle_beta   90.00
_cell.angle_gamma   90.00
#
_symmetry.space_group_name_H-M   'P 1'
#
loop_
_entity.id
_entity.type
_entity.pdbx_description
1 polymer ?
#
loop_
_entity_poly.entity_id
_entity_poly.type
_entity_poly.pdbx_seq_one_letter_code
_entity_poly.pdbx_strand_id
1 'polypeptide(L)'
;MSRRRKGRDISGIVLLDKPAGYSSNQAVQKVRWLFQARKAGHTGALDPFATGMLPICLGEASKTAGFMLDADKSYEATAVLGRATATGDTEG
;
A
#
# COMPACT_ATOMS: atom_id res chain seq x y z
N MET A 1 -7.33 -20.94 24.16
CA MET A 1 -6.27 -19.91 24.16
C MET A 1 -6.12 -19.34 22.75
N SER A 2 -6.31 -18.04 22.54
CA SER A 2 -6.18 -17.43 21.21
C SER A 2 -4.73 -17.54 20.74
N ARG A 3 -4.53 -18.02 19.51
CA ARG A 3 -3.20 -18.24 18.93
C ARG A 3 -2.50 -16.89 18.79
N ARG A 4 -1.48 -16.64 19.60
CA ARG A 4 -0.70 -15.38 19.57
C ARG A 4 -0.19 -15.17 18.14
N ARG A 5 -0.62 -14.09 17.47
CA ARG A 5 -0.16 -13.78 16.11
C ARG A 5 1.37 -13.66 16.13
N LYS A 6 2.04 -14.47 15.29
CA LYS A 6 3.51 -14.45 15.14
C LYS A 6 3.97 -13.06 14.66
N GLY A 7 5.16 -12.64 15.09
CA GLY A 7 5.79 -11.37 14.70
C GLY A 7 6.11 -10.43 15.87
N ARG A 8 7.01 -9.49 15.60
CA ARG A 8 7.47 -8.40 16.47
C ARG A 8 6.33 -7.41 16.73
N ASP A 9 6.28 -6.93 17.96
CA ASP A 9 5.42 -5.80 18.34
C ASP A 9 6.13 -4.50 17.96
N ILE A 10 5.97 -4.09 16.71
CA ILE A 10 6.59 -2.90 16.14
C ILE A 10 5.49 -1.98 15.63
N SER A 11 5.61 -0.70 15.98
CA SER A 11 4.69 0.34 15.56
C SER A 11 5.45 1.44 14.84
N GLY A 12 4.91 1.90 13.72
CA GLY A 12 5.52 2.93 12.90
C GLY A 12 4.89 2.99 11.50
N ILE A 13 5.29 3.97 10.72
CA ILE A 13 4.85 4.14 9.33
C ILE A 13 6.07 3.98 8.43
N VAL A 14 5.96 3.09 7.45
CA VAL A 14 6.94 2.94 6.38
C VAL A 14 6.40 3.68 5.15
N LEU A 15 7.11 4.69 4.69
CA LEU A 15 6.81 5.37 3.43
C LEU A 15 7.47 4.56 2.32
N LEU A 16 6.71 3.65 1.72
CA LEU A 16 7.20 2.81 0.63
C LEU A 16 7.02 3.53 -0.69
N ASP A 17 8.08 3.60 -1.50
CA ASP A 17 7.94 3.82 -2.94
C ASP A 17 7.58 2.47 -3.58
N LYS A 18 6.31 2.29 -3.93
CA LYS A 18 5.78 1.03 -4.45
C LYS A 18 6.29 0.82 -5.88
N PRO A 19 6.97 -0.30 -6.18
CA PRO A 19 7.33 -0.61 -7.56
C PRO A 19 6.09 -1.02 -8.38
N ALA A 20 6.21 -0.90 -9.70
CA ALA A 20 5.23 -1.40 -10.64
C ALA A 20 5.18 -2.94 -10.61
N GLY A 21 4.04 -3.52 -10.99
CA GLY A 21 3.80 -4.97 -11.01
C GLY A 21 3.44 -5.56 -9.65
N TYR A 22 3.45 -4.77 -8.58
CA TYR A 22 2.99 -5.19 -7.25
C TYR A 22 1.62 -4.60 -6.96
N SER A 23 0.68 -5.45 -6.57
CA SER A 23 -0.51 -4.97 -5.87
C SER A 23 -0.13 -4.36 -4.52
N SER A 24 -0.93 -3.39 -4.05
CA SER A 24 -0.72 -2.76 -2.75
C SER A 24 -0.71 -3.76 -1.58
N ASN A 25 -1.49 -4.83 -1.66
CA ASN A 25 -1.45 -5.88 -0.66
C ASN A 25 -0.15 -6.69 -0.70
N GLN A 26 0.36 -7.06 -1.88
CA GLN A 26 1.66 -7.74 -1.99
C GLN A 26 2.78 -6.88 -1.37
N ALA A 27 2.76 -5.57 -1.61
CA ALA A 27 3.69 -4.63 -0.98
C ALA A 27 3.58 -4.63 0.55
N VAL A 28 2.36 -4.58 1.12
CA VAL A 28 2.13 -4.71 2.57
C VAL A 28 2.67 -6.03 3.11
N GLN A 29 2.41 -7.16 2.44
CA GLN A 29 2.92 -8.46 2.89
C GLN A 29 4.45 -8.49 2.90
N LYS A 30 5.10 -7.91 1.89
CA LYS A 30 6.56 -7.83 1.79
C LYS A 30 7.16 -6.99 2.91
N VAL A 31 6.61 -5.80 3.16
CA VAL A 31 7.06 -4.94 4.27
C VAL A 31 6.80 -5.61 5.63
N ARG A 32 5.64 -6.22 5.84
CA ARG A 32 5.35 -6.97 7.07
C ARG A 32 6.37 -8.08 7.31
N TRP A 33 6.75 -8.80 6.26
CA TRP A 33 7.77 -9.85 6.34
C TRP A 33 9.16 -9.30 6.66
N LEU A 34 9.61 -8.24 5.96
CA LEU A 34 10.92 -7.59 6.18
C LEU A 34 11.10 -7.11 7.62
N PHE A 35 10.08 -6.46 8.19
CA PHE A 35 10.11 -5.97 9.57
C PHE A 35 9.69 -7.03 10.61
N GLN A 36 9.31 -8.23 10.14
CA GLN A 36 8.70 -9.29 10.95
C GLN A 36 7.51 -8.77 11.79
N ALA A 37 6.76 -7.80 11.29
CA ALA A 37 5.73 -7.10 12.06
C ALA A 37 4.51 -7.99 12.30
N ARG A 38 3.93 -7.94 13.51
CA ARG A 38 2.72 -8.69 13.85
C ARG A 38 1.47 -8.23 13.07
N LYS A 39 1.40 -6.93 12.75
CA LYS A 39 0.28 -6.28 12.07
C LYS A 39 0.83 -5.25 11.09
N ALA A 40 0.25 -5.20 9.89
CA ALA A 40 0.54 -4.18 8.88
C ALA A 40 -0.71 -3.90 8.02
N GLY A 41 -0.83 -2.69 7.49
CA GLY A 41 -1.85 -2.29 6.52
C GLY A 41 -1.42 -1.02 5.78
N HIS A 42 -1.95 -0.78 4.59
CA HIS A 42 -1.70 0.45 3.84
C HIS A 42 -2.83 1.47 4.04
N THR A 43 -2.60 2.73 3.65
CA THR A 43 -3.55 3.84 3.84
C THR A 43 -4.18 4.35 2.54
N GLY A 44 -4.12 3.56 1.49
CA GLY A 44 -4.73 3.81 0.18
C GLY A 44 -4.17 2.79 -0.80
N ALA A 45 -4.99 2.28 -1.72
CA ALA A 45 -4.51 1.35 -2.73
C ALA A 45 -3.94 2.16 -3.92
N LEU A 46 -2.79 1.73 -4.42
CA LEU A 46 -2.27 2.04 -5.74
C LEU A 46 -2.47 0.82 -6.65
N ASP A 47 -2.82 1.09 -7.91
CA ASP A 47 -2.96 0.07 -8.94
C ASP A 47 -1.65 -0.71 -9.16
N PRO A 48 -1.72 -1.96 -9.65
CA PRO A 48 -0.53 -2.78 -9.88
C PRO A 48 0.51 -2.12 -10.79
N PHE A 49 0.07 -1.49 -11.89
CA PHE A 49 0.96 -0.80 -12.83
C PHE A 49 1.54 0.51 -12.28
N ALA A 50 0.86 1.16 -11.34
CA ALA A 50 1.29 2.43 -10.77
C ALA A 50 2.54 2.29 -9.89
N THR A 51 3.30 3.36 -9.75
CA THR A 51 4.44 3.47 -8.81
C THR A 51 4.21 4.58 -7.80
N GLY A 52 5.09 4.73 -6.80
CA GLY A 52 5.08 5.89 -5.91
C GLY A 52 4.58 5.60 -4.49
N MET A 53 4.20 6.67 -3.79
CA MET A 53 4.03 6.66 -2.34
C MET A 53 2.87 5.76 -1.86
N LEU A 54 3.22 4.72 -1.10
CA LEU A 54 2.31 3.83 -0.39
C LEU A 54 2.66 3.78 1.11
N PRO A 55 2.01 4.59 1.96
CA PRO A 55 2.24 4.51 3.40
C PRO A 55 1.75 3.18 3.96
N ILE A 56 2.63 2.48 4.68
CA ILE A 56 2.35 1.20 5.33
C ILE A 56 2.47 1.38 6.84
N CYS A 57 1.35 1.29 7.53
CA CYS A 57 1.27 1.35 8.98
C CYS A 57 1.55 -0.03 9.59
N LEU A 58 2.51 -0.10 10.50
CA LEU A 58 2.85 -1.26 11.31
C LEU A 58 2.23 -1.14 12.71
N GLY A 59 1.77 -2.26 13.27
CA GLY A 59 1.30 -2.31 14.66
C GLY A 59 0.20 -1.30 14.96
N GLU A 60 0.38 -0.54 16.03
CA GLU A 60 -0.59 0.45 16.53
C GLU A 60 -0.70 1.68 15.62
N ALA A 61 0.29 1.96 14.78
CA ALA A 61 0.21 3.04 13.79
C ALA A 61 -0.94 2.81 12.77
N SER A 62 -1.45 1.58 12.65
CA SER A 62 -2.65 1.33 11.84
C SER A 62 -3.88 2.09 12.33
N LYS A 63 -3.90 2.57 13.58
CA LYS A 63 -4.97 3.42 14.12
C LYS A 63 -4.98 4.82 13.50
N THR A 64 -3.87 5.30 12.94
CA THR A 64 -3.79 6.59 12.26
C THR A 64 -4.15 6.51 10.78
N ALA A 65 -4.52 5.33 10.26
CA ALA A 65 -4.78 5.12 8.84
C ALA A 65 -5.91 6.00 8.31
N GLY A 66 -6.93 6.30 9.12
CA GLY A 66 -8.04 7.18 8.73
C GLY A 66 -7.57 8.56 8.28
N PHE A 67 -6.69 9.20 9.05
CA PHE A 67 -6.14 10.52 8.70
C PHE A 67 -5.41 10.52 7.34
N MET A 68 -4.75 9.41 7.01
CA MET A 68 -4.00 9.28 5.75
C MET A 68 -4.89 8.91 4.57
N LEU A 69 -5.97 8.17 4.80
CA LEU A 69 -6.98 7.88 3.78
C LEU A 69 -7.61 9.18 3.28
N ASP A 70 -7.92 10.11 4.21
CA ASP A 70 -8.57 11.39 3.90
C ASP A 70 -7.62 12.51 3.44
N ALA A 71 -6.30 12.29 3.51
CA ALA A 71 -5.32 13.30 3.11
C ALA A 71 -5.39 13.61 1.59
N ASP A 72 -4.86 14.76 1.18
CA ASP A 72 -4.70 15.02 -0.25
C ASP A 72 -3.65 14.08 -0.88
N LYS A 73 -3.85 13.73 -2.15
CA LYS A 73 -2.89 12.95 -2.95
C LYS A 73 -2.65 13.66 -4.28
N SER A 74 -1.43 13.54 -4.79
CA SER A 74 -1.03 14.07 -6.09
C SER A 74 -0.46 12.96 -6.94
N TYR A 75 -0.78 12.98 -8.23
CA TYR A 75 -0.36 11.96 -9.19
C TYR A 75 0.21 12.64 -10.43
N GLU A 76 1.25 12.03 -10.99
CA GLU A 76 1.70 12.30 -12.35
C GLU A 76 1.25 11.12 -13.21
N ALA A 77 0.56 11.40 -14.31
CA ALA A 77 -0.01 10.39 -15.18
C ALA A 77 0.14 10.79 -16.65
N THR A 78 0.28 9.77 -17.51
CA THR A 78 0.23 9.92 -18.97
C THR A 78 -0.99 9.18 -19.49
N ALA A 79 -1.80 9.84 -20.32
CA ALA A 79 -2.99 9.25 -20.93
C ALA A 79 -2.87 9.21 -22.46
N VAL A 80 -3.45 8.18 -23.07
CA VAL A 80 -3.57 8.07 -24.53
C VAL A 80 -4.97 8.48 -24.96
N LEU A 81 -5.09 9.65 -25.59
CA LEU A 81 -6.38 10.16 -26.05
C LEU A 81 -6.89 9.40 -27.28
N GLY A 82 -8.19 9.16 -27.34
CA GLY A 82 -8.84 8.45 -28.45
C GLY A 82 -8.79 6.92 -28.37
N ARG A 83 -8.20 6.35 -27.30
CA ARG A 83 -8.19 4.91 -27.04
C ARG A 83 -8.90 4.61 -25.73
N ALA A 84 -9.80 3.63 -25.75
CA ALA A 84 -10.42 3.06 -24.56
C ALA A 84 -9.95 1.61 -24.38
N THR A 85 -9.74 1.20 -23.13
CA THR A 85 -9.35 -0.15 -22.72
C THR A 85 -10.39 -0.69 -21.73
N ALA A 86 -10.42 -2.00 -21.49
CA ALA A 86 -11.43 -2.61 -20.62
C ALA A 86 -11.28 -2.18 -19.13
N THR A 87 -10.07 -1.81 -18.73
CA THR A 87 -9.70 -1.41 -17.37
C THR A 87 -9.55 0.10 -17.20
N GLY A 88 -9.53 0.87 -18.29
CA GLY A 88 -9.28 2.31 -18.27
C GLY A 88 -7.80 2.68 -18.07
N ASP A 89 -6.91 1.69 -18.08
CA ASP A 89 -5.46 1.85 -17.94
C ASP A 89 -4.70 1.04 -19.01
N THR A 90 -3.39 0.87 -18.83
CA THR A 90 -2.50 0.17 -19.75
C THR A 90 -2.59 -1.35 -19.72
N GLU A 91 -3.33 -1.96 -18.77
CA GLU A 91 -3.36 -3.41 -18.56
C GLU A 91 -4.52 -4.12 -19.31
N GLY A 92 -5.43 -3.39 -19.98
CA GLY A 92 -6.61 -3.96 -20.67
C GLY A 92 -6.89 -3.48 -22.08
#